data_AF-A0A1R1J6A7-F1
#
_entry.id   AF-A0A1R1J6A7-F1
#
_cell.length_a   1.000
_cell.length_b   1.000
_cell.length_c   1.000
_cell.angle_alpha   90.00
_cell.angle_beta   90.00
_cell.angle_gamma   90.00
#
_symmetry.space_group_name_H-M   'P 1'
#
loop_
_entity.id
_entity.type
_entity.pdbx_description
1 polymer ?
#
loop_
_entity_poly.entity_id
_entity_poly.type
_entity_poly.pdbx_seq_one_letter_code
_entity_poly.pdbx_strand_id
1 'polypeptide(L)'
;MSGFRGGRSIDCLECIGKADEILPDIWAAMPHAIAIAEDYSRTKIPDFWSKHDMSKREGTRLDVWGMTITPDLGEAWFDISRNYNFDYSSPTFFKDDCWNEEPVLLPELPDPYHVYVVRNRSGQLSVAIDR
;
A
#
# COMPACT_ATOMS: atom_id res chain seq x y z
N MET A 1 -1.96 6.58 -51.69
CA MET A 1 -1.00 7.30 -50.81
C MET A 1 -1.72 7.62 -49.51
N SER A 2 -1.53 6.80 -48.47
CA SER A 2 -2.14 6.98 -47.15
C SER A 2 -1.29 7.90 -46.29
N GLY A 3 -1.87 9.01 -45.84
CA GLY A 3 -1.23 9.92 -44.89
C GLY A 3 -1.23 9.33 -43.48
N PHE A 4 -0.03 9.13 -42.94
CA PHE A 4 0.19 8.76 -41.55
C PHE A 4 0.01 10.03 -40.69
N ARG A 5 -1.12 10.18 -39.99
CA ARG A 5 -1.27 11.25 -38.98
C ARG A 5 -0.54 10.83 -37.71
N GLY A 6 0.58 11.47 -37.44
CA GLY A 6 1.25 11.42 -36.14
C GLY A 6 0.43 12.17 -35.09
N GLY A 7 -0.50 11.49 -34.42
CA GLY A 7 -1.24 11.98 -33.26
C GLY A 7 -0.70 11.37 -31.97
N ARG A 8 0.56 11.65 -31.61
CA ARG A 8 1.19 11.04 -30.41
C ARG A 8 1.90 12.03 -29.47
N SER A 9 1.92 13.32 -29.81
CA SER A 9 2.71 14.34 -29.11
C SER A 9 1.86 15.25 -28.20
N ILE A 10 0.64 15.60 -28.60
CA ILE A 10 -0.24 16.53 -27.85
C ILE A 10 -0.97 15.79 -26.72
N ASP A 11 -1.51 14.60 -27.00
CA ASP A 11 -2.20 13.76 -26.00
C ASP A 11 -1.29 13.38 -24.81
N CYS A 12 0.02 13.24 -25.05
CA CYS A 12 0.98 12.93 -23.99
C CYS A 12 1.22 14.12 -23.06
N LEU A 13 1.26 15.34 -23.59
CA LEU A 13 1.46 16.57 -22.79
C LEU A 13 0.22 16.89 -21.96
N GLU A 14 -0.99 16.70 -22.50
CA GLU A 14 -2.22 16.85 -21.72
C GLU A 14 -2.33 15.81 -20.60
N CYS A 15 -1.92 14.56 -20.86
CA CYS A 15 -1.87 13.51 -19.84
C CYS A 15 -0.84 13.81 -18.73
N ILE A 16 0.33 14.34 -19.09
CA ILE A 16 1.35 14.77 -18.11
C ILE A 16 0.81 15.92 -17.26
N GLY A 17 0.22 16.94 -17.87
CA GLY A 17 -0.37 18.07 -17.13
C GLY A 17 -1.44 17.62 -16.14
N LYS A 18 -2.37 16.76 -16.57
CA LYS A 18 -3.39 16.18 -15.69
C LYS A 18 -2.78 15.33 -14.57
N ALA A 19 -1.73 14.55 -14.86
CA ALA A 19 -1.05 13.74 -13.86
C ALA A 19 -0.37 14.62 -12.80
N ASP A 20 0.33 15.67 -13.23
CA ASP A 20 1.00 16.63 -12.33
C ASP A 20 0.00 17.36 -11.42
N GLU A 21 -1.19 17.68 -11.93
CA GLU A 21 -2.27 18.31 -11.15
C GLU A 21 -2.80 17.40 -10.02
N ILE A 22 -2.95 16.09 -10.28
CA ILE A 22 -3.56 15.15 -9.32
C ILE A 22 -2.54 14.43 -8.44
N LEU A 23 -1.27 14.41 -8.83
CA LEU A 23 -0.21 13.67 -8.14
C LEU A 23 -0.04 14.07 -6.67
N PRO A 24 -0.07 15.37 -6.27
CA PRO A 24 0.05 15.76 -4.87
C PRO A 24 -1.05 15.17 -3.99
N ASP A 25 -2.30 15.18 -4.48
CA ASP A 25 -3.45 14.64 -3.76
C ASP A 25 -3.41 13.12 -3.67
N ILE A 26 -2.91 12.45 -4.72
CA ILE A 26 -2.70 11.00 -4.72
C ILE A 26 -1.60 10.63 -3.72
N TRP A 27 -0.49 11.38 -3.72
CA TRP A 27 0.62 11.17 -2.79
C TRP A 27 0.18 11.35 -1.34
N ALA A 28 -0.60 12.40 -1.07
CA ALA A 28 -1.15 12.68 0.26
C ALA A 28 -2.13 11.58 0.74
N ALA A 29 -2.70 10.78 -0.16
CA ALA A 29 -3.62 9.69 0.18
C ALA A 29 -2.90 8.38 0.57
N MET A 30 -1.59 8.24 0.34
CA MET A 30 -0.85 6.99 0.61
C MET A 30 -0.99 6.50 2.06
N PRO A 31 -0.86 7.33 3.12
CA PRO A 31 -1.00 6.86 4.49
C PRO A 31 -2.40 6.28 4.78
N HIS A 32 -3.45 6.88 4.22
CA HIS A 32 -4.81 6.37 4.37
C HIS A 32 -5.04 5.09 3.55
N ALA A 33 -4.43 4.97 2.38
CA ALA A 33 -4.49 3.73 1.60
C ALA A 33 -3.82 2.57 2.36
N ILE A 34 -2.66 2.80 2.98
CA ILE A 34 -1.98 1.83 3.84
C ILE A 34 -2.88 1.42 5.01
N ALA A 35 -3.51 2.38 5.70
CA ALA A 35 -4.41 2.08 6.82
C ALA A 35 -5.60 1.21 6.39
N ILE A 36 -6.23 1.52 5.24
CA ILE A 36 -7.34 0.71 4.69
C ILE A 36 -6.87 -0.71 4.35
N ALA A 37 -5.68 -0.85 3.77
CA ALA A 37 -5.11 -2.16 3.46
C ALA A 37 -4.80 -2.96 4.73
N GLU A 38 -4.27 -2.31 5.77
CA GLU A 38 -4.06 -2.94 7.07
C GLU A 38 -5.39 -3.40 7.68
N ASP A 39 -6.40 -2.53 7.77
CA ASP A 39 -7.73 -2.86 8.30
C ASP A 39 -8.37 -4.03 7.54
N TYR A 40 -8.28 -4.03 6.22
CA TYR A 40 -8.74 -5.15 5.41
C TYR A 40 -7.98 -6.43 5.74
N SER A 41 -6.65 -6.37 5.78
CA SER A 41 -5.80 -7.54 6.03
C SER A 41 -6.00 -8.13 7.44
N ARG A 42 -6.35 -7.30 8.43
CA ARG A 42 -6.74 -7.74 9.78
C ARG A 42 -7.93 -8.70 9.77
N THR A 43 -8.82 -8.58 8.79
CA THR A 43 -9.93 -9.53 8.60
C THR A 43 -9.54 -10.83 7.91
N LYS A 44 -8.40 -10.84 7.20
CA LYS A 44 -7.96 -11.98 6.38
C LYS A 44 -6.90 -12.84 7.03
N ILE A 45 -5.96 -12.20 7.74
CA ILE A 45 -4.83 -12.85 8.41
C ILE A 45 -4.77 -12.43 9.89
N PRO A 46 -5.85 -12.65 10.67
CA PRO A 46 -5.95 -12.15 12.04
C PRO A 46 -4.84 -12.67 12.96
N ASP A 47 -4.38 -13.91 12.77
CA ASP A 47 -3.30 -14.50 13.58
C ASP A 47 -1.95 -13.80 13.37
N PHE A 48 -1.66 -13.36 12.15
CA PHE A 48 -0.48 -12.54 11.86
C PHE A 48 -0.55 -11.24 12.66
N TRP A 49 -1.66 -10.51 12.53
CA TRP A 49 -1.84 -9.23 13.21
C TRP A 49 -1.85 -9.37 14.73
N SER A 50 -2.53 -10.38 15.28
CA SER A 50 -2.56 -10.62 16.71
C SER A 50 -1.16 -10.81 17.30
N LYS A 51 -0.28 -11.58 16.63
CA LYS A 51 1.10 -11.79 17.09
C LYS A 51 1.93 -10.50 17.02
N HIS A 52 1.76 -9.73 15.96
CA HIS A 52 2.43 -8.43 15.80
C HIS A 52 1.96 -7.40 16.83
N ASP A 53 0.66 -7.35 17.13
CA ASP A 53 0.06 -6.42 18.08
C ASP A 53 0.48 -6.71 19.52
N MET A 54 0.63 -7.98 19.88
CA MET A 54 1.13 -8.43 21.18
C MET A 54 2.62 -8.15 21.36
N SER A 55 3.36 -7.91 20.29
CA SER A 55 4.80 -7.66 20.35
C SER A 55 5.15 -6.24 20.76
N LYS A 56 6.35 -6.05 21.31
CA LYS A 56 6.94 -4.73 21.58
C LYS A 56 7.48 -4.04 20.32
N ARG A 57 7.43 -4.70 19.15
CA ARG A 57 7.97 -4.11 17.92
C ARG A 57 7.06 -2.98 17.43
N GLU A 58 7.64 -1.85 17.10
CA GLU A 58 6.95 -0.67 16.56
C GLU A 58 7.28 -0.44 15.08
N GLY A 59 6.55 0.45 14.43
CA GLY A 59 6.75 0.84 13.02
C GLY A 59 5.62 0.40 12.09
N THR A 60 5.59 0.94 10.88
CA THR A 60 4.56 0.58 9.88
C THR A 60 4.89 -0.77 9.26
N ARG A 61 3.95 -1.73 9.30
CA ARG A 61 4.17 -3.09 8.79
C ARG A 61 3.96 -3.18 7.27
N LEU A 62 3.06 -2.38 6.73
CA LEU A 62 2.77 -2.33 5.30
C LEU A 62 3.28 -1.02 4.69
N ASP A 63 3.56 -1.04 3.39
CA ASP A 63 3.97 0.13 2.61
C ASP A 63 3.48 0.03 1.16
N VAL A 64 3.51 1.15 0.44
CA VAL A 64 3.16 1.21 -0.98
C VAL A 64 4.36 0.74 -1.81
N TRP A 65 4.15 -0.34 -2.56
CA TRP A 65 5.13 -0.92 -3.47
C TRP A 65 5.03 -0.40 -4.89
N GLY A 66 3.81 -0.05 -5.30
CA GLY A 66 3.52 0.38 -6.64
C GLY A 66 2.32 1.31 -6.65
N MET A 67 2.32 2.22 -7.61
CA MET A 67 1.22 3.13 -7.84
C MET A 67 0.96 3.25 -9.34
N THR A 68 -0.28 3.00 -9.75
CA THR A 68 -0.73 3.23 -11.12
C THR A 68 -1.74 4.36 -11.14
N ILE A 69 -1.45 5.42 -11.89
CA ILE A 69 -2.32 6.58 -12.02
C ILE A 69 -2.99 6.53 -13.39
N THR A 70 -4.31 6.75 -13.43
CA THR A 70 -5.07 6.94 -14.65
C THR A 70 -5.57 8.40 -14.70
N PRO A 71 -4.81 9.32 -15.32
CA PRO A 71 -5.08 10.76 -15.21
C PRO A 71 -6.47 11.17 -15.74
N ASP A 72 -6.91 10.59 -16.85
CA ASP A 72 -8.21 10.91 -17.44
C ASP A 72 -9.40 10.53 -16.55
N LEU A 73 -9.22 9.50 -15.71
CA LEU A 73 -10.23 9.10 -14.73
C LEU A 73 -10.05 9.84 -13.39
N GLY A 74 -8.87 10.42 -13.14
CA GLY A 74 -8.52 10.96 -11.83
C GLY A 74 -8.37 9.86 -10.78
N GLU A 75 -8.03 8.65 -11.23
CA GLU A 75 -7.96 7.45 -10.39
C GLU A 75 -6.51 7.06 -10.10
N ALA A 76 -6.28 6.47 -8.92
CA ALA A 76 -5.01 5.88 -8.56
C ALA A 76 -5.22 4.51 -7.92
N TRP A 77 -4.36 3.56 -8.26
CA TRP A 77 -4.28 2.24 -7.66
C TRP A 77 -3.00 2.15 -6.86
N PHE A 78 -3.12 1.80 -5.58
CA PHE A 78 -1.99 1.53 -4.68
C PHE A 78 -1.85 0.02 -4.51
N ASP A 79 -0.66 -0.49 -4.80
CA ASP A 79 -0.23 -1.84 -4.47
C ASP A 79 0.45 -1.80 -3.10
N ILE A 80 -0.15 -2.42 -2.09
CA ILE A 80 0.31 -2.38 -0.70
C ILE A 80 0.71 -3.77 -0.24
N SER A 81 1.93 -3.89 0.29
CA SER A 81 2.49 -5.13 0.81
C SER A 81 3.50 -4.84 1.92
N ARG A 82 4.32 -5.82 2.31
CA ARG A 82 5.31 -5.75 3.41
C ARG A 82 6.16 -4.49 3.33
N ASN A 83 6.38 -3.83 4.45
CA ASN A 83 7.35 -2.76 4.56
C ASN A 83 8.74 -3.35 4.77
N TYR A 84 9.69 -3.12 3.84
CA TYR A 84 11.07 -3.58 4.00
C TYR A 84 11.86 -2.85 5.09
N ASN A 85 11.42 -1.66 5.48
CA ASN A 85 12.01 -0.93 6.59
C ASN A 85 11.55 -1.47 7.95
N PHE A 86 10.51 -2.32 7.97
CA PHE A 86 10.10 -3.03 9.17
C PHE A 86 10.94 -4.30 9.33
N ASP A 87 11.57 -4.44 10.50
CA ASP A 87 12.36 -5.62 10.80
C ASP A 87 11.47 -6.82 11.17
N TYR A 88 11.15 -7.62 10.17
CA TYR A 88 10.47 -8.91 10.35
C TYR A 88 11.38 -10.01 10.92
N SER A 89 12.70 -9.86 10.79
CA SER A 89 13.67 -10.95 10.97
C SER A 89 14.22 -11.07 12.38
N SER A 90 14.42 -9.96 13.08
CA SER A 90 15.02 -10.02 14.42
C SER A 90 14.03 -10.55 15.45
N PRO A 91 14.48 -11.29 16.48
CA PRO A 91 13.65 -11.60 17.64
C PRO A 91 13.11 -10.33 18.32
N THR A 92 11.94 -10.44 18.92
CA THR A 92 11.31 -9.40 19.74
C THR A 92 10.75 -10.02 21.02
N PHE A 93 9.96 -9.28 21.77
CA PHE A 93 9.32 -9.74 23.00
C PHE A 93 7.83 -9.39 22.97
N PHE A 94 7.03 -10.10 23.74
CA PHE A 94 5.64 -9.67 23.97
C PHE A 94 5.58 -8.53 24.98
N LYS A 95 4.59 -7.65 24.82
CA LYS A 95 4.37 -6.50 25.70
C LYS A 95 4.21 -6.93 27.17
N ASP A 96 3.59 -8.09 27.40
CA ASP A 96 3.36 -8.64 28.74
C ASP A 96 4.61 -9.29 29.35
N ASP A 97 5.61 -9.66 28.54
CA ASP A 97 6.92 -10.09 29.04
C ASP A 97 7.73 -8.85 29.44
N CYS A 98 7.47 -8.33 30.64
CA CYS A 98 8.11 -7.12 31.14
C CYS A 98 9.62 -7.30 31.38
N TRP A 99 10.09 -8.53 31.57
CA TRP A 99 11.49 -8.86 31.84
C TRP A 99 12.27 -9.24 30.58
N ASN A 100 11.60 -9.40 29.43
CA ASN A 100 12.20 -9.80 28.16
C ASN A 100 12.96 -11.14 28.26
N GLU A 101 12.41 -12.09 29.01
CA GLU A 101 13.05 -13.39 29.27
C GLU A 101 12.86 -14.36 28.09
N GLU A 102 11.75 -14.25 27.36
CA GLU A 102 11.38 -15.18 26.30
C GLU A 102 11.28 -14.45 24.95
N PRO A 103 12.39 -14.40 24.16
CA PRO A 103 12.35 -13.79 22.85
C PRO A 103 11.48 -14.62 21.89
N VAL A 104 10.70 -13.93 21.05
CA VAL A 104 9.81 -14.52 20.06
C VAL A 104 10.17 -14.06 18.65
N LEU A 105 9.94 -14.94 17.68
CA LEU A 105 9.98 -14.60 16.26
C LEU A 105 8.56 -14.25 15.80
N LEU A 106 8.42 -13.09 15.17
CA LEU A 106 7.15 -12.69 14.58
C LEU A 106 6.87 -13.48 13.30
N PRO A 107 5.60 -13.77 12.99
CA PRO A 107 5.27 -14.35 11.69
C PRO A 107 5.61 -13.35 10.59
N GLU A 108 6.14 -13.86 9.47
CA GLU A 108 6.27 -13.08 8.26
C GLU A 108 4.89 -12.84 7.62
N LEU A 109 4.80 -11.78 6.81
CA LEU A 109 3.61 -11.58 5.99
C LEU A 109 3.52 -12.77 5.01
N PRO A 110 2.34 -13.38 4.80
CA PRO A 110 2.20 -14.47 3.83
C PRO A 110 2.72 -14.05 2.45
N ASP A 111 3.28 -14.99 1.69
CA ASP A 111 3.81 -14.72 0.35
C ASP A 111 3.09 -15.60 -0.69
N PRO A 112 2.47 -15.02 -1.73
CA PRO A 112 2.26 -13.58 -1.95
C PRO A 112 1.15 -13.00 -1.06
N TYR A 113 1.31 -11.75 -0.61
CA TYR A 113 0.23 -10.99 0.03
C TYR A 113 0.28 -9.53 -0.41
N HIS A 114 -0.69 -9.16 -1.24
CA HIS A 114 -0.86 -7.81 -1.76
C HIS A 114 -2.31 -7.37 -1.57
N VAL A 115 -2.48 -6.14 -1.10
CA VAL A 115 -3.79 -5.49 -1.02
C VAL A 115 -3.81 -4.31 -1.98
N TYR A 116 -4.75 -4.32 -2.91
CA TYR A 116 -4.93 -3.24 -3.86
C TYR A 116 -5.99 -2.27 -3.37
N VAL A 117 -5.61 -1.01 -3.19
CA VAL A 117 -6.52 0.08 -2.79
C VAL A 117 -6.67 1.07 -3.94
N VAL A 118 -7.90 1.43 -4.27
CA VAL A 118 -8.22 2.39 -5.32
C VAL A 118 -8.72 3.69 -4.73
N ARG A 119 -8.13 4.79 -5.20
CA ARG A 119 -8.63 6.16 -5.03
C ARG A 119 -9.42 6.53 -6.27
N ASN A 120 -10.70 6.86 -6.11
CA ASN A 120 -11.51 7.39 -7.20
C ASN A 120 -11.27 8.90 -7.40
N ARG A 121 -11.89 9.49 -8.44
CA ARG A 121 -11.80 10.93 -8.74
C ARG A 121 -12.17 11.85 -7.58
N SER A 122 -13.10 11.43 -6.73
CA SER A 122 -13.54 12.21 -5.55
C SER A 122 -12.59 12.10 -4.35
N GLY A 123 -11.52 11.32 -4.47
CA GLY A 123 -10.56 11.07 -3.39
C GLY A 123 -10.98 9.98 -2.41
N GLN A 124 -12.11 9.30 -2.65
CA GLN A 124 -12.53 8.18 -1.82
C GLN A 124 -11.66 6.95 -2.10
N LEU A 125 -11.29 6.26 -1.02
CA LEU A 125 -10.47 5.05 -1.05
C LEU A 125 -11.33 3.82 -0.81
N SER A 126 -11.04 2.74 -1.53
CA SER A 126 -11.71 1.44 -1.36
C SER A 126 -10.78 0.29 -1.75
N VAL A 127 -10.96 -0.89 -1.14
CA VAL A 127 -10.23 -2.09 -1.54
C VAL A 127 -10.80 -2.61 -2.85
N ALA A 128 -9.94 -2.87 -3.84
CA ALA A 128 -10.36 -3.32 -5.15
C ALA A 128 -10.40 -4.84 -5.28
N ILE A 129 -9.30 -5.55 -4.97
CA ILE A 129 -9.16 -7.02 -5.08
C ILE A 129 -8.03 -7.48 -4.13
N ASP A 130 -8.13 -8.67 -3.53
CA ASP A 130 -6.96 -9.42 -3.01
C ASP A 130 -6.60 -10.54 -4.00
N ARG A 131 -5.30 -10.77 -4.22
CA ARG A 131 -4.80 -11.91 -4.98
C ARG A 131 -3.74 -12.64 -4.17
#